data_AF-A0A377E758-F1
#
_entry.id   AF-A0A377E758-F1
#
_cell.length_a   1.000
_cell.length_b   1.000
_cell.length_c   1.000
_cell.angle_alpha   90.00
_cell.angle_beta   90.00
_cell.angle_gamma   90.00
#
_symmetry.space_group_name_H-M   'P 1'
#
loop_
_entity.id
_entity.type
_entity.pdbx_description
1 polymer ?
#
loop_
_entity_poly.entity_id
_entity_poly.type
_entity_poly.pdbx_seq_one_letter_code
_entity_poly.pdbx_strand_id
1 'polypeptide(L)'
;MLAHPQLRERAVAVSSFGKTYHMTGWKVGYCVAPAPISAEIRKVHQYLTFSVNTPAQLALADMLRAEPEHYLALPDFYRQKRDILVNALNESRLEILPCEGTYFLLVDYSAVSTLDDVEFCQWLTQEHGVAAIPLSVFCADPFPHKLIRLCFAKKESTLLAAAERLRQL
;
A
#
# COMPACT_ATOMS: atom_id res chain seq x y z
N MET A 1 -5.69 -2.59 18.34
CA MET A 1 -4.85 -3.68 18.90
C MET A 1 -4.12 -3.27 20.18
N LEU A 2 -3.19 -2.32 20.16
CA LEU A 2 -2.43 -1.92 21.36
C LEU A 2 -3.29 -1.28 22.48
N ALA A 3 -4.46 -0.75 22.14
CA ALA A 3 -5.43 -0.23 23.09
C ALA A 3 -6.15 -1.34 23.91
N HIS A 4 -6.05 -2.61 23.49
CA HIS A 4 -6.64 -3.73 24.23
C HIS A 4 -5.58 -4.38 25.13
N PRO A 5 -5.72 -4.33 26.47
CA PRO A 5 -4.67 -4.79 27.39
C PRO A 5 -4.19 -6.22 27.11
N GLN A 6 -5.14 -7.14 26.90
CA GLN A 6 -4.85 -8.56 26.67
C GLN A 6 -4.10 -8.82 25.36
N LEU A 7 -4.32 -8.01 24.31
CA LEU A 7 -3.61 -8.12 23.04
C LEU A 7 -2.24 -7.45 23.12
N ARG A 8 -2.15 -6.33 23.83
CA ARG A 8 -0.90 -5.56 23.98
C ARG A 8 0.24 -6.43 24.52
N GLU A 9 -0.05 -7.34 25.45
CA GLU A 9 0.93 -8.24 26.07
C GLU A 9 1.52 -9.30 25.13
N ARG A 10 0.93 -9.50 23.95
CA ARG A 10 1.32 -10.55 22.99
C ARG A 10 1.47 -10.06 21.56
N ALA A 11 1.42 -8.74 21.35
CA ALA A 11 1.41 -8.13 20.03
C ALA A 11 2.68 -7.32 19.76
N VAL A 12 3.12 -7.34 18.50
CA VAL A 12 4.12 -6.42 17.97
C VAL A 12 3.42 -5.56 16.93
N ALA A 13 3.28 -4.26 17.20
CA ALA A 13 2.78 -3.31 16.21
C ALA A 13 3.97 -2.79 15.40
N VAL A 14 4.00 -3.04 14.11
CA VAL A 14 5.05 -2.57 13.20
C VAL A 14 4.53 -1.40 12.37
N SER A 15 5.35 -0.39 12.19
CA SER A 15 4.98 0.83 11.45
C SER A 15 6.15 1.33 10.61
N SER A 16 5.85 2.00 9.50
CA SER A 16 6.84 2.50 8.54
C SER A 16 6.64 3.99 8.30
N PHE A 17 7.69 4.77 8.53
CA PHE A 17 7.69 6.19 8.20
C PHE A 17 7.64 6.43 6.68
N GLY A 18 8.12 5.47 5.89
CA GLY A 18 8.12 5.57 4.43
C GLY A 18 6.75 5.75 3.80
N LYS A 19 5.70 5.17 4.41
CA LYS A 19 4.33 5.29 3.89
C LYS A 19 3.62 6.53 4.43
N THR A 20 3.82 6.81 5.71
CA THR A 20 3.23 7.96 6.40
C THR A 20 3.79 9.29 5.89
N TYR A 21 5.08 9.34 5.55
CA TYR A 21 5.77 10.59 5.19
C TYR A 21 6.36 10.55 3.78
N HIS A 22 5.79 9.72 2.90
CA HIS A 22 6.18 9.62 1.49
C HIS A 22 7.69 9.38 1.23
N MET A 23 8.39 8.75 2.17
CA MET A 23 9.85 8.58 2.17
C MET A 23 10.28 7.11 2.09
N THR A 24 9.67 6.33 1.19
CA THR A 24 9.91 4.87 1.08
C THR A 24 11.40 4.50 0.86
N GLY A 25 12.18 5.40 0.27
CA GLY A 25 13.63 5.24 0.08
C GLY A 25 14.47 5.37 1.35
N TRP A 26 13.95 5.96 2.42
CA TRP A 26 14.70 6.19 3.66
C TRP A 26 14.81 4.96 4.56
N LYS A 27 13.94 3.96 4.33
CA LYS A 27 13.98 2.65 5.01
C LYS A 27 13.98 2.72 6.55
N VAL A 28 13.26 3.70 7.11
CA VAL A 28 13.07 3.82 8.56
C VAL A 28 11.66 3.37 8.95
N GLY A 29 11.58 2.59 10.02
CA GLY A 29 10.34 2.15 10.64
C GLY A 29 10.58 1.91 12.14
N TYR A 30 9.53 1.54 12.84
CA TYR A 30 9.60 1.20 14.25
C TYR A 30 8.64 0.07 14.57
N CYS A 31 8.86 -0.56 15.72
CA CYS A 31 7.87 -1.45 16.30
C CYS A 31 7.64 -1.12 17.77
N VAL A 32 6.42 -1.36 18.22
CA VAL A 32 6.02 -1.26 19.63
C VAL A 32 5.64 -2.67 20.08
N ALA A 33 6.30 -3.14 21.13
CA ALA A 33 6.13 -4.49 21.66
C ALA A 33 6.31 -4.50 23.19
N PRO A 34 5.75 -5.51 23.90
CA PRO A 34 6.08 -5.80 25.29
C PRO A 34 7.58 -5.86 25.53
N ALA A 35 8.03 -5.42 26.72
CA ALA A 35 9.45 -5.38 27.05
C ALA A 35 10.20 -6.70 26.80
N PRO A 36 9.66 -7.90 27.17
CA PRO A 36 10.32 -9.17 26.87
C PRO A 36 10.49 -9.42 25.36
N ILE A 37 9.46 -9.13 24.57
CA ILE A 37 9.49 -9.33 23.11
C ILE A 37 10.43 -8.32 22.43
N SER A 38 10.38 -7.05 22.85
CA SER A 38 11.26 -6.00 22.33
C SER A 38 12.74 -6.28 22.61
N ALA A 39 13.08 -6.90 23.75
CA ALA A 39 14.45 -7.32 24.04
C ALA A 39 14.98 -8.31 22.99
N GLU A 40 14.20 -9.34 22.65
CA GLU A 40 14.61 -10.33 21.63
C GLU A 40 14.67 -9.72 20.23
N ILE A 41 13.72 -8.86 19.86
CA ILE A 41 13.75 -8.14 18.57
C ILE A 41 15.03 -7.31 18.43
N ARG A 42 15.44 -6.59 19.48
CA ARG A 42 16.67 -5.76 19.45
C ARG A 42 17.94 -6.60 19.32
N LYS A 43 18.01 -7.77 19.97
CA LYS A 43 19.14 -8.70 19.79
C LYS A 43 19.28 -9.11 18.32
N VAL A 44 18.18 -9.53 17.69
CA VAL A 44 18.18 -9.91 16.26
C VAL A 44 18.54 -8.71 15.38
N HIS A 45 17.96 -7.53 15.63
CA HIS A 45 18.24 -6.32 14.87
C HIS A 45 19.73 -5.94 14.90
N GLN A 46 20.39 -6.11 16.04
CA GLN A 46 21.82 -5.83 16.17
C GLN A 46 22.69 -6.68 15.23
N TYR A 47 22.30 -7.93 14.94
CA TYR A 47 23.06 -8.80 14.03
C TYR A 47 22.63 -8.68 12.56
N LEU A 48 21.37 -8.34 12.28
CA LEU A 48 20.89 -8.21 10.90
C LEU A 48 21.15 -6.83 10.29
N THR A 49 21.13 -5.77 11.10
CA THR A 49 21.20 -4.38 10.63
C THR A 49 22.19 -3.54 11.41
N PHE A 50 22.52 -3.93 12.65
CA PHE A 50 23.31 -3.16 13.62
C PHE A 50 22.64 -1.85 14.06
N SER A 51 22.46 -0.91 13.14
CA SER A 51 21.80 0.38 13.39
C SER A 51 21.14 0.93 12.13
N VAL A 52 20.07 1.70 12.32
CA VAL A 52 19.42 2.45 11.23
C VAL A 52 20.18 3.74 10.93
N ASN A 53 20.07 4.26 9.70
CA ASN A 53 20.62 5.56 9.27
C ASN A 53 20.34 6.68 10.29
N THR A 54 21.39 7.14 10.98
CA THR A 54 21.29 8.14 12.05
C THR A 54 20.73 9.49 11.59
N PRO A 55 21.23 10.13 10.50
CA PRO A 55 20.61 11.34 9.96
C PRO A 55 19.10 11.22 9.70
N ALA A 56 18.65 10.09 9.14
CA ALA A 56 17.22 9.87 8.87
C ALA A 56 16.40 9.78 10.17
N GLN A 57 16.95 9.15 11.21
CA GLN A 57 16.31 9.10 12.54
C GLN A 57 16.18 10.49 13.16
N LEU A 58 17.22 11.32 13.06
CA LEU A 58 17.20 12.69 13.61
C LEU A 58 16.19 13.58 12.87
N ALA A 59 16.20 13.56 11.53
CA ALA A 59 15.26 14.34 10.72
C ALA A 59 13.80 13.92 10.98
N LEU A 60 13.53 12.63 11.16
CA LEU A 60 12.21 12.14 11.56
C LEU A 60 11.82 12.63 12.96
N ALA A 61 12.75 12.61 13.92
CA ALA A 61 12.48 13.11 15.27
C ALA A 61 12.14 14.62 15.27
N ASP A 62 12.84 15.41 14.46
CA ASP A 62 12.55 16.84 14.29
C ASP A 62 11.18 17.06 13.63
N MET A 63 10.89 16.33 12.56
CA MET A 63 9.60 16.40 11.86
C MET A 63 8.42 16.05 12.79
N LEU A 64 8.52 14.96 13.55
CA LEU A 64 7.46 14.53 14.46
C LEU A 64 7.20 15.56 15.58
N ARG A 65 8.22 16.32 15.99
CA ARG A 65 8.07 17.41 16.96
C ARG A 65 7.47 18.66 16.35
N ALA A 66 7.88 19.01 15.14
CA ALA A 66 7.43 20.21 14.44
C ALA A 66 5.98 20.07 13.93
N GLU A 67 5.60 18.89 13.44
CA GLU A 67 4.30 18.62 12.82
C GLU A 67 3.66 17.32 13.35
N PRO A 68 3.28 17.26 14.64
CA PRO A 68 2.75 16.05 15.28
C PRO A 68 1.43 15.55 14.64
N GLU A 69 0.69 16.43 13.98
CA GLU A 69 -0.62 16.15 13.37
C GLU A 69 -0.55 15.81 11.89
N HIS A 70 0.63 15.86 11.25
CA HIS A 70 0.78 15.67 9.80
C HIS A 70 0.12 14.38 9.27
N TYR A 71 0.23 13.29 10.02
CA TYR A 71 -0.34 12.00 9.63
C TYR A 71 -1.88 12.02 9.52
N LEU A 72 -2.56 12.96 10.18
CA LEU A 72 -4.02 13.12 10.13
C LEU A 72 -4.51 13.65 8.78
N ALA A 73 -3.63 14.27 7.97
CA ALA A 73 -3.97 14.72 6.62
C ALA A 73 -3.94 13.60 5.56
N LEU A 74 -3.29 12.47 5.87
CA LEU A 74 -3.12 11.36 4.94
C LEU A 74 -4.43 10.70 4.47
N PRO A 75 -5.44 10.47 5.34
CA PRO A 75 -6.69 9.85 4.91
C PRO A 75 -7.37 10.64 3.79
N ASP A 76 -7.53 11.95 3.93
CA ASP A 76 -8.20 12.78 2.93
C ASP A 76 -7.37 12.91 1.65
N PHE A 77 -6.04 13.03 1.79
CA PHE A 77 -5.13 13.04 0.65
C PHE A 77 -5.26 11.78 -0.23
N TYR A 78 -5.29 10.59 0.39
CA TYR A 78 -5.43 9.34 -0.35
C TYR A 78 -6.87 9.09 -0.81
N ARG A 79 -7.87 9.51 -0.03
CA ARG A 79 -9.29 9.44 -0.42
C ARG A 79 -9.55 10.21 -1.70
N GLN A 80 -9.06 11.45 -1.82
CA GLN A 80 -9.22 12.24 -3.03
C GLN A 80 -8.65 11.52 -4.26
N LYS A 81 -7.46 10.92 -4.14
CA LYS A 81 -6.82 10.16 -5.23
C LYS A 81 -7.58 8.89 -5.60
N ARG A 82 -8.06 8.17 -4.59
CA ARG A 82 -8.93 7.01 -4.78
C ARG A 82 -10.18 7.41 -5.56
N ASP A 83 -10.86 8.45 -5.11
CA ASP A 83 -12.13 8.90 -5.69
C ASP A 83 -11.95 9.39 -7.13
N ILE A 84 -10.84 10.07 -7.45
CA ILE A 84 -10.48 10.42 -8.82
C ILE A 84 -10.40 9.17 -9.71
N LEU A 85 -9.66 8.14 -9.29
CA LEU A 85 -9.49 6.93 -10.10
C LEU A 85 -10.81 6.13 -10.21
N VAL A 86 -11.56 6.02 -9.10
CA VAL A 86 -12.87 5.34 -9.08
C VAL A 86 -13.85 6.02 -10.03
N ASN A 87 -14.01 7.34 -9.92
CA ASN A 87 -14.93 8.10 -10.76
C ASN A 87 -14.53 8.02 -12.23
N ALA A 88 -13.24 8.08 -12.53
CA ALA A 88 -12.75 7.96 -13.90
C ALA A 88 -12.94 6.55 -14.50
N LEU A 89 -13.15 5.52 -13.67
CA LEU A 89 -13.39 4.14 -14.11
C LEU A 89 -14.88 3.74 -14.09
N ASN A 90 -15.78 4.62 -13.65
CA ASN A 90 -17.19 4.29 -13.42
C ASN A 90 -17.95 3.81 -14.68
N GLU A 91 -17.49 4.17 -15.88
CA GLU A 91 -18.06 3.74 -17.15
C GLU A 91 -17.25 2.62 -17.83
N SER A 92 -16.24 2.08 -17.16
CA SER A 92 -15.49 0.93 -17.68
C SER A 92 -16.25 -0.37 -17.42
N ARG A 93 -15.85 -1.45 -18.10
CA ARG A 93 -16.31 -2.81 -17.82
C ARG A 93 -15.66 -3.43 -16.58
N LEU A 94 -14.79 -2.69 -15.90
CA LEU A 94 -14.11 -3.15 -14.70
C LEU A 94 -14.98 -2.90 -13.48
N GLU A 95 -15.11 -3.89 -12.61
CA GLU A 95 -15.82 -3.74 -11.34
C GLU A 95 -14.83 -3.37 -10.23
N ILE A 96 -15.06 -2.24 -9.56
CA ILE A 96 -14.19 -1.77 -8.48
C ILE A 96 -14.70 -2.28 -7.13
N LEU A 97 -13.85 -2.99 -6.39
CA LEU A 97 -14.20 -3.47 -5.06
C LEU A 97 -14.06 -2.36 -3.99
N PRO A 98 -14.84 -2.43 -2.88
CA PRO A 98 -14.72 -1.49 -1.78
C PRO A 98 -13.30 -1.38 -1.21
N CYS A 99 -12.85 -0.15 -0.95
CA CYS A 99 -11.52 0.15 -0.42
C CYS A 99 -11.62 1.10 0.78
N GLU A 100 -11.47 0.53 1.98
CA GLU A 100 -11.55 1.26 3.25
C GLU A 100 -10.21 1.82 3.72
N GLY A 101 -9.09 1.40 3.13
CA GLY A 101 -7.77 1.84 3.52
C GLY A 101 -6.66 1.41 2.58
N THR A 102 -5.43 1.78 2.94
CA THR A 102 -4.25 1.70 2.06
C THR A 102 -4.37 2.63 0.84
N TYR A 103 -3.44 2.49 -0.11
CA TYR A 103 -3.45 3.23 -1.37
C TYR A 103 -3.60 2.30 -2.60
N PHE A 104 -4.26 1.16 -2.39
CA PHE A 104 -4.51 0.16 -3.41
C PHE A 104 -6.01 -0.05 -3.65
N LEU A 105 -6.41 -0.16 -4.92
CA LEU A 105 -7.74 -0.60 -5.33
C LEU A 105 -7.64 -2.02 -5.87
N LEU A 106 -8.59 -2.87 -5.47
CA LEU A 106 -8.82 -4.15 -6.15
C LEU A 106 -9.90 -3.96 -7.20
N VAL A 107 -9.66 -4.52 -8.37
CA VAL A 107 -10.50 -4.38 -9.55
C VAL A 107 -10.74 -5.75 -10.14
N ASP A 108 -12.01 -6.09 -10.34
CA ASP A 108 -12.43 -7.29 -11.04
C ASP A 108 -12.53 -7.01 -12.55
N TYR A 109 -11.87 -7.86 -13.33
CA TYR A 109 -11.82 -7.78 -14.79
C TYR A 109 -12.54 -8.95 -15.48
N SER A 110 -13.36 -9.74 -14.77
CA SER A 110 -14.10 -10.88 -15.30
C SER A 110 -14.93 -10.53 -16.53
N ALA A 111 -15.49 -9.32 -16.57
CA ALA A 111 -16.27 -8.84 -17.68
C ALA A 111 -15.44 -8.41 -18.90
N VAL A 112 -14.10 -8.33 -18.78
CA VAL A 112 -13.16 -7.87 -19.83
C VAL A 112 -12.45 -9.04 -20.51
N SER A 113 -11.93 -10.01 -19.74
CA SER A 113 -11.03 -11.04 -20.27
C SER A 113 -11.18 -12.39 -19.55
N THR A 114 -10.93 -13.47 -20.29
CA THR A 114 -10.87 -14.84 -19.76
C THR A 114 -9.48 -15.25 -19.29
N LEU A 115 -8.45 -14.44 -19.54
CA LEU A 115 -7.06 -14.68 -19.12
C LEU A 115 -6.92 -14.75 -17.60
N ASP A 116 -5.99 -15.54 -17.08
CA ASP A 116 -5.64 -15.46 -15.65
C ASP A 116 -5.03 -14.09 -15.31
N ASP A 117 -4.90 -13.77 -14.02
CA ASP A 117 -4.56 -12.41 -13.59
C ASP A 117 -3.11 -12.04 -13.91
N VAL A 118 -2.22 -13.03 -14.00
CA VAL A 118 -0.81 -12.84 -14.39
C VAL A 118 -0.73 -12.52 -15.88
N GLU A 119 -1.34 -13.34 -16.73
CA GLU A 119 -1.41 -13.13 -18.17
C GLU A 119 -2.12 -11.81 -18.50
N PHE A 120 -3.23 -11.52 -17.81
CA PHE A 120 -3.96 -10.26 -17.98
C PHE A 120 -3.10 -9.05 -17.62
N CYS A 121 -2.34 -9.08 -16.52
CA CYS A 121 -1.46 -7.97 -16.15
C CYS A 121 -0.32 -7.77 -17.16
N GLN A 122 0.23 -8.85 -17.71
CA GLN A 122 1.26 -8.78 -18.75
C GLN A 122 0.70 -8.15 -20.03
N TRP A 123 -0.44 -8.66 -20.51
CA TRP A 123 -1.16 -8.14 -21.66
C TRP A 123 -1.52 -6.65 -21.48
N LEU A 124 -2.10 -6.28 -20.33
CA LEU A 124 -2.47 -4.91 -20.02
C LEU A 124 -1.26 -3.96 -20.03
N THR A 125 -0.10 -4.44 -19.56
CA THR A 125 1.14 -3.65 -19.57
C THR A 125 1.69 -3.48 -20.98
N GLN A 126 1.68 -4.53 -21.78
CA GLN A 126 2.26 -4.55 -23.13
C GLN A 126 1.38 -3.81 -24.15
N GLU A 127 0.08 -4.11 -24.16
CA GLU A 127 -0.85 -3.61 -25.18
C GLU A 127 -1.48 -2.27 -24.79
N HIS A 128 -1.76 -2.06 -23.49
CA HIS A 128 -2.43 -0.85 -23.00
C HIS A 128 -1.52 0.07 -22.18
N GLY A 129 -0.26 -0.30 -21.94
CA GLY A 129 0.68 0.56 -21.21
C GLY A 129 0.25 0.88 -19.77
N VAL A 130 -0.55 0.03 -19.13
CA VAL A 130 -0.98 0.17 -17.73
C VAL A 130 -0.48 -1.02 -16.93
N ALA A 131 0.43 -0.76 -15.99
CA ALA A 131 0.94 -1.80 -15.10
C ALA A 131 0.02 -1.98 -13.89
N ALA A 132 -0.54 -3.19 -13.76
CA ALA A 132 -1.27 -3.67 -12.59
C ALA A 132 -0.49 -4.81 -11.92
N ILE A 133 -0.92 -5.21 -10.71
CA ILE A 133 -0.34 -6.35 -10.01
C ILE A 133 -1.40 -7.45 -9.88
N PRO A 134 -1.12 -8.69 -10.30
CA PRO A 134 -2.03 -9.83 -10.09
C PRO A 134 -2.26 -10.04 -8.59
N LEU A 135 -3.48 -10.43 -8.19
CA LEU A 135 -3.76 -10.73 -6.79
C LEU A 135 -3.20 -12.10 -6.39
N SER A 136 -3.08 -13.03 -7.34
CA SER A 136 -2.70 -14.43 -7.13
C SER A 136 -1.32 -14.58 -6.48
N VAL A 137 -0.39 -13.69 -6.79
CA VAL A 137 0.97 -13.69 -6.22
C VAL A 137 1.01 -13.38 -4.72
N PHE A 138 -0.10 -12.93 -4.13
CA PHE A 138 -0.25 -12.74 -2.68
C PHE A 138 -0.95 -13.91 -1.98
N CYS A 139 -1.40 -14.91 -2.72
CA CYS A 139 -2.10 -16.07 -2.21
C CYS A 139 -1.18 -17.30 -2.22
N ALA A 140 -1.24 -18.12 -1.15
CA ALA A 140 -0.46 -19.35 -1.07
C ALA A 140 -1.02 -20.43 -2.02
N ASP A 141 -2.34 -20.54 -2.08
CA ASP A 141 -3.03 -21.52 -2.91
C ASP A 141 -3.58 -20.88 -4.19
N PRO A 142 -3.54 -21.60 -5.33
CA PRO A 142 -4.20 -21.16 -6.54
C PRO A 142 -5.71 -21.04 -6.28
N PHE A 143 -6.26 -19.86 -6.57
CA PHE A 143 -7.69 -19.63 -6.50
C PHE A 143 -8.11 -18.83 -7.74
N PRO A 144 -9.16 -19.24 -8.47
CA PRO A 144 -9.59 -18.50 -9.64
C PRO A 144 -10.19 -17.16 -9.18
N HIS A 145 -9.37 -16.11 -9.26
CA HIS A 145 -9.85 -14.74 -9.18
C HIS A 145 -9.50 -13.98 -10.45
N LYS A 146 -10.39 -13.10 -10.86
CA LYS A 146 -10.16 -12.13 -11.93
C LYS A 146 -9.89 -10.77 -11.29
N LEU A 147 -9.02 -10.76 -10.28
CA LEU A 147 -8.73 -9.57 -9.50
C LEU A 147 -7.31 -9.07 -9.76
N ILE A 148 -7.21 -7.77 -10.04
CA ILE A 148 -5.93 -7.07 -10.13
C ILE A 148 -5.89 -5.92 -9.14
N ARG A 149 -4.68 -5.53 -8.74
CA ARG A 149 -4.42 -4.42 -7.83
C ARG A 149 -3.84 -3.22 -8.56
N LEU A 150 -4.53 -2.09 -8.46
CA LEU A 150 -4.07 -0.79 -8.92
C LEU A 150 -3.56 0.05 -7.75
N CYS A 151 -2.50 0.83 -7.96
CA CYS A 151 -1.94 1.73 -6.96
C CYS A 151 -2.29 3.19 -7.29
N PHE A 152 -3.09 3.84 -6.43
CA PHE A 152 -3.52 5.22 -6.65
C PHE A 152 -2.64 6.27 -5.96
N ALA A 153 -1.54 5.87 -5.32
CA ALA A 153 -0.50 6.76 -4.81
C ALA A 153 0.35 7.37 -5.95
N LYS A 154 -0.30 8.07 -6.88
CA LYS A 154 0.30 8.68 -8.08
C LYS A 154 -0.18 10.11 -8.26
N LYS A 155 0.39 10.80 -9.26
CA LYS A 155 -0.11 12.11 -9.71
C LYS A 155 -1.48 11.93 -10.34
N GLU A 156 -2.35 12.92 -10.17
CA GLU A 156 -3.70 12.92 -10.76
C GLU A 156 -3.68 12.68 -12.27
N SER A 157 -2.79 13.37 -13.00
CA SER A 157 -2.61 13.16 -14.44
C SER A 157 -2.26 11.72 -14.82
N THR A 158 -1.50 11.00 -13.98
CA THR A 158 -1.21 9.58 -14.18
C THR A 158 -2.45 8.71 -13.96
N LEU A 159 -3.28 9.04 -12.96
CA LEU A 159 -4.51 8.30 -12.67
C LEU A 159 -5.51 8.45 -13.82
N LEU A 160 -5.72 9.69 -14.30
CA LEU A 160 -6.63 9.98 -15.40
C LEU A 160 -6.14 9.33 -16.71
N ALA A 161 -4.85 9.41 -17.01
CA ALA A 161 -4.29 8.77 -18.20
C ALA A 161 -4.42 7.23 -18.16
N ALA A 162 -4.25 6.62 -16.98
CA ALA A 162 -4.48 5.18 -16.82
C ALA A 162 -5.96 4.83 -16.98
N ALA A 163 -6.86 5.59 -16.36
CA ALA A 163 -8.30 5.37 -16.46
C ALA A 163 -8.81 5.45 -17.90
N GLU A 164 -8.33 6.42 -18.68
CA GLU A 164 -8.68 6.55 -20.09
C GLU A 164 -8.34 5.28 -20.89
N ARG A 165 -7.16 4.70 -20.67
CA ARG A 165 -6.78 3.44 -21.33
C ARG A 165 -7.58 2.24 -20.84
N LEU A 166 -7.89 2.21 -19.55
CA LEU A 166 -8.67 1.13 -18.92
C LEU A 166 -10.16 1.14 -19.33
N ARG A 167 -10.72 2.30 -19.70
CA ARG A 167 -12.09 2.41 -20.23
C ARG A 167 -12.24 1.84 -21.63
N GLN A 168 -11.14 1.69 -22.37
CA GLN A 168 -11.15 1.17 -23.74
C GLN A 168 -11.11 -0.37 -23.80
N LEU A 169 -11.08 -1.04 -22.64
CA LEU A 169 -11.04 -2.50 -22.49
C LEU A 169 -12.38 -3.19 -22.78
#